data_AF-A0A060CE52-F1
#
_entry.id   AF-A0A060CE52-F1
#
_cell.length_a   1.000
_cell.length_b   1.000
_cell.length_c   1.000
_cell.angle_alpha   90.00
_cell.angle_beta   90.00
_cell.angle_gamma   90.00
#
_symmetry.space_group_name_H-M   'P 1'
#
loop_
_entity.id
_entity.type
_entity.pdbx_description
1 polymer ?
#
loop_
_entity_poly.entity_id
_entity_poly.type
_entity_poly.pdbx_seq_one_letter_code
_entity_poly.pdbx_strand_id
1 'polypeptide(L)'
;MLDVARHFFNVSEVKAYIDRAVALKFNHLHLHLTDDQGWRIQIDSWPLLAERASAGDAGEGPGGFFTKDDYRHIVEYAADRYMTVVPEIDLPGHTHA
;
A
#
# COMPACT_ATOMS: atom_id res chain seq x y z
N MET A 1 -3.84 -8.51 6.51
CA MET A 1 -2.82 -7.48 6.26
C MET A 1 -2.17 -7.80 4.93
N LEU A 2 -1.90 -6.79 4.10
CA LEU A 2 -1.13 -6.93 2.87
C LEU A 2 0.11 -6.02 2.96
N ASP A 3 1.28 -6.61 2.73
CA ASP A 3 2.54 -5.90 2.63
C ASP A 3 2.77 -5.50 1.17
N VAL A 4 2.76 -4.19 0.90
CA VAL A 4 3.09 -3.62 -0.41
C VAL A 4 4.47 -2.95 -0.42
N ALA A 5 5.13 -2.89 0.73
CA ALA A 5 6.43 -2.25 0.90
C ALA A 5 7.56 -3.16 0.37
N ARG A 6 7.52 -4.45 0.71
CA ARG A 6 8.57 -5.42 0.32
C ARG A 6 8.51 -5.81 -1.15
N HIS A 7 7.30 -5.92 -1.70
CA HIS A 7 7.03 -6.11 -3.12
C HIS A 7 5.81 -5.28 -3.49
N PHE A 8 5.89 -4.50 -4.55
CA PHE A 8 4.79 -3.60 -4.90
C PHE A 8 3.67 -4.35 -5.61
N PHE A 9 2.44 -4.13 -5.15
CA PHE A 9 1.22 -4.58 -5.83
C PHE A 9 0.44 -3.35 -6.29
N ASN A 10 0.09 -3.29 -7.57
CA ASN A 10 -0.64 -2.17 -8.13
C ASN A 10 -2.12 -2.16 -7.66
N VAL A 11 -2.83 -1.06 -7.95
CA VAL A 11 -4.24 -0.86 -7.53
C VAL A 11 -5.14 -2.04 -7.91
N SER A 12 -4.99 -2.60 -9.11
CA SER A 12 -5.82 -3.72 -9.55
C SER A 12 -5.57 -5.00 -8.76
N GLU A 13 -4.32 -5.24 -8.36
CA GLU A 13 -3.92 -6.40 -7.55
C GLU A 13 -4.43 -6.27 -6.11
N VAL A 14 -4.36 -5.07 -5.53
CA VAL A 14 -4.94 -4.78 -4.20
C VAL A 14 -6.46 -4.96 -4.24
N LYS A 15 -7.14 -4.48 -5.28
CA LYS A 15 -8.60 -4.69 -5.46
C LYS A 15 -8.94 -6.18 -5.57
N ALA A 16 -8.16 -6.95 -6.32
CA ALA A 16 -8.34 -8.40 -6.40
C ALA A 16 -8.11 -9.11 -5.05
N TYR A 17 -7.18 -8.61 -4.23
CA TYR A 17 -6.99 -9.10 -2.85
C TYR A 17 -8.22 -8.79 -1.98
N ILE A 18 -8.77 -7.56 -2.06
CA ILE A 18 -9.99 -7.17 -1.36
C ILE A 18 -11.15 -8.11 -1.72
N ASP A 19 -11.40 -8.37 -3.00
CA ASP A 19 -12.49 -9.26 -3.44
C ASP A 19 -12.39 -10.66 -2.82
N ARG A 20 -11.17 -11.22 -2.79
CA ARG A 20 -10.91 -12.54 -2.18
C ARG A 20 -11.11 -12.51 -0.66
N ALA A 21 -10.65 -11.46 0.01
CA ALA A 21 -10.78 -11.32 1.46
C ALA A 21 -12.25 -11.13 1.89
N VAL A 22 -13.02 -10.34 1.13
CA VAL A 22 -14.45 -10.13 1.35
C VAL A 22 -15.25 -11.42 1.18
N ALA A 23 -14.91 -12.27 0.20
CA ALA A 23 -15.55 -13.58 0.03
C ALA A 23 -15.37 -14.49 1.27
N LEU A 24 -14.30 -14.26 2.04
CA LEU A 24 -14.01 -14.93 3.30
C LEU A 24 -14.54 -14.18 4.54
N LYS A 25 -15.35 -13.13 4.34
CA LYS A 25 -15.98 -12.29 5.39
C LYS A 25 -14.99 -11.48 6.23
N PHE A 26 -13.78 -11.23 5.75
CA PHE A 26 -12.94 -10.20 6.36
C PHE A 26 -13.56 -8.82 6.11
N ASN A 27 -13.41 -7.93 7.08
CA ASN A 27 -13.94 -6.56 7.04
C ASN A 27 -12.88 -5.49 7.30
N HIS A 28 -11.61 -5.87 7.43
CA HIS A 28 -10.49 -4.93 7.56
C HIS A 28 -9.35 -5.34 6.64
N LEU A 29 -8.84 -4.38 5.88
CA LEU A 29 -7.58 -4.47 5.16
C LEU A 29 -6.56 -3.59 5.87
N HIS A 30 -5.71 -4.21 6.68
CA HIS A 30 -4.48 -3.57 7.16
C HIS A 30 -3.48 -3.51 6.00
N LEU A 31 -3.08 -2.33 5.57
CA LEU A 31 -2.19 -2.11 4.44
C LEU A 31 -0.88 -1.51 4.94
N HIS A 32 0.19 -2.31 4.90
CA HIS A 32 1.53 -1.94 5.33
C HIS A 32 2.24 -1.23 4.18
N LEU A 33 2.36 0.10 4.29
CA LEU A 33 2.72 0.99 3.18
C LEU A 33 4.19 1.40 3.17
N THR A 34 4.93 1.15 4.25
CA THR A 34 6.30 1.63 4.40
C THR A 34 7.14 0.59 5.10
N ASP A 35 8.35 0.37 4.61
CA ASP A 35 9.35 -0.44 5.28
C ASP A 35 10.77 -0.07 4.84
N ASP A 36 11.78 -0.88 5.15
CA ASP A 36 13.16 -0.64 4.78
C ASP A 36 13.38 -0.60 3.26
N GLN A 37 12.62 -1.37 2.50
CA GLN A 37 12.80 -1.55 1.05
C GLN A 37 11.89 -0.64 0.22
N GLY A 38 10.95 0.08 0.83
CA GLY A 38 10.13 0.99 0.04
C GLY A 38 9.09 1.80 0.79
N TRP A 39 8.86 3.00 0.26
CA TRP A 39 7.78 3.90 0.66
C TRP A 39 6.71 3.96 -0.44
N ARG A 40 5.46 3.59 -0.12
CA ARG A 40 4.44 3.25 -1.13
C ARG A 40 3.26 4.22 -1.21
N ILE A 41 3.30 5.37 -0.54
CA ILE A 41 2.19 6.35 -0.58
C ILE A 41 2.68 7.78 -0.78
N GLN A 42 2.05 8.51 -1.69
CA GLN A 42 2.39 9.91 -1.94
C GLN A 42 2.10 10.81 -0.73
N ILE A 43 3.12 11.57 -0.30
CA ILE A 43 3.02 12.63 0.70
C ILE A 43 3.43 13.97 0.07
N ASP A 44 2.48 14.88 -0.15
CA ASP A 44 2.75 16.14 -0.87
C ASP A 44 3.80 17.04 -0.21
N SER A 45 3.89 17.04 1.12
CA SER A 45 4.89 17.83 1.85
C SER A 45 6.28 17.20 1.82
N TRP A 46 6.41 15.94 1.39
CA TRP A 46 7.65 15.16 1.34
C TRP A 46 7.69 14.30 0.06
N PRO A 47 7.71 14.92 -1.14
CA PRO A 47 7.50 14.22 -2.41
C PRO A 47 8.56 13.14 -2.68
N LEU A 48 9.79 13.35 -2.20
CA LEU A 48 10.90 12.40 -2.37
C LEU A 48 10.67 11.04 -1.71
N LEU A 49 9.78 10.94 -0.71
CA LEU A 49 9.42 9.65 -0.12
C LEU A 49 8.82 8.73 -1.19
N ALA A 50 7.90 9.24 -2.01
CA ALA A 50 7.36 8.45 -3.11
C ALA A 50 8.31 8.46 -4.33
N GLU A 51 8.76 9.64 -4.78
CA GLU A 51 9.49 9.76 -6.05
C GLU A 51 10.84 9.04 -6.07
N ARG A 52 11.48 8.90 -4.90
CA ARG A 52 12.80 8.25 -4.78
C ARG A 52 12.73 6.93 -4.04
N ALA A 53 12.08 6.90 -2.88
CA ALA A 53 12.11 5.72 -2.02
C ALA A 53 11.10 4.63 -2.43
N SER A 54 10.34 4.83 -3.50
CA SER A 54 9.54 3.77 -4.10
C SER A 54 10.27 3.01 -5.22
N ALA A 55 11.46 3.46 -5.62
CA ALA A 55 12.20 2.87 -6.72
C ALA A 55 12.82 1.54 -6.25
N GLY A 56 12.36 0.43 -6.80
CA GLY A 56 12.82 -0.89 -6.37
C GLY A 56 11.90 -1.56 -5.36
N ASP A 57 12.17 -2.84 -5.13
CA ASP A 57 11.60 -3.64 -4.06
C ASP A 57 12.61 -4.73 -3.62
N ALA A 58 12.24 -5.59 -2.67
CA ALA A 58 13.13 -6.62 -2.13
C ALA A 58 13.55 -7.69 -3.15
N GLY A 59 12.84 -7.80 -4.28
CA GLY A 59 13.08 -8.78 -5.34
C GLY A 59 13.77 -8.20 -6.58
N GLU A 60 14.37 -7.02 -6.49
CA GLU A 60 14.94 -6.27 -7.63
C GLU A 60 13.89 -5.90 -8.70
N GLY A 61 12.61 -5.88 -8.32
CA GLY A 61 11.51 -5.40 -9.16
C GLY A 61 11.54 -3.88 -9.32
N PRO A 62 10.72 -3.30 -10.23
CA PRO A 62 10.69 -1.85 -10.45
C PRO A 62 10.14 -1.04 -9.27
N GLY A 63 9.51 -1.70 -8.28
CA GLY A 63 8.82 -1.03 -7.19
C GLY A 63 7.56 -0.30 -7.66
N GLY A 64 7.30 0.86 -7.06
CA GLY A 64 6.12 1.68 -7.31
C GLY A 64 5.50 2.23 -6.02
N PHE A 65 4.54 3.14 -6.18
CA PHE A 65 3.79 3.77 -5.09
C PHE A 65 2.36 4.10 -5.53
N PHE A 66 1.50 4.37 -4.56
CA PHE A 66 0.15 4.88 -4.78
C PHE A 66 0.15 6.40 -4.73
N THR A 67 -0.40 7.04 -5.77
CA THR A 67 -0.80 8.44 -5.68
C THR A 67 -1.95 8.59 -4.68
N LYS A 68 -2.27 9.83 -4.30
CA LYS A 68 -3.47 10.09 -3.48
C LYS A 68 -4.76 9.60 -4.13
N ASP A 69 -4.83 9.65 -5.46
CA ASP A 69 -5.99 9.20 -6.22
C ASP A 69 -6.08 7.67 -6.27
N ASP A 70 -4.95 6.99 -6.44
CA ASP A 70 -4.87 5.53 -6.35
C ASP A 70 -5.32 5.03 -4.97
N TYR A 71 -4.80 5.63 -3.91
CA TYR A 71 -5.15 5.26 -2.54
C TYR A 71 -6.64 5.53 -2.26
N ARG A 72 -7.19 6.67 -2.73
CA ARG A 72 -8.63 6.96 -2.63
C ARG A 72 -9.46 5.89 -3.34
N HIS A 73 -9.09 5.49 -4.54
CA HIS A 73 -9.78 4.42 -5.27
C HIS A 73 -9.71 3.06 -4.57
N ILE A 74 -8.65 2.77 -3.82
CA ILE A 74 -8.55 1.55 -2.99
C ILE A 74 -9.55 1.64 -1.81
N VAL A 75 -9.57 2.77 -1.10
CA VAL A 75 -10.47 2.99 0.04
C VAL A 75 -11.94 2.93 -0.39
N GLU A 76 -12.31 3.60 -1.47
CA GLU A 76 -13.67 3.58 -2.03
C GLU A 76 -14.09 2.16 -2.43
N TYR A 77 -13.21 1.43 -3.12
CA TYR A 77 -13.48 0.05 -3.54
C TYR A 77 -13.68 -0.91 -2.36
N ALA A 78 -12.92 -0.72 -1.29
CA ALA A 78 -13.08 -1.47 -0.04
C ALA A 78 -14.39 -1.11 0.67
N ALA A 79 -14.73 0.19 0.72
CA ALA A 79 -15.94 0.69 1.37
C ALA A 79 -17.22 0.17 0.72
N ASP A 80 -17.27 0.06 -0.61
CA ASP A 80 -18.39 -0.57 -1.36
C ASP A 80 -18.64 -2.03 -0.95
N ARG A 81 -17.68 -2.66 -0.27
CA ARG A 81 -17.72 -4.04 0.23
C ARG A 81 -17.72 -4.12 1.75
N TYR A 82 -18.03 -3.02 2.44
CA TYR A 82 -18.04 -2.93 3.91
C TYR A 82 -16.69 -3.27 4.56
N MET A 83 -15.58 -3.06 3.86
CA MET A 83 -14.23 -3.28 4.35
C MET A 83 -13.55 -1.95 4.69
N THR A 84 -13.01 -1.84 5.90
CA THR A 84 -12.21 -0.68 6.35
C THR A 84 -10.75 -0.87 5.96
N VAL A 85 -10.14 0.11 5.31
CA VAL A 85 -8.69 0.14 5.07
C VAL A 85 -8.01 0.82 6.25
N VAL A 86 -7.08 0.13 6.89
CA VAL A 86 -6.24 0.66 7.96
C VAL A 86 -4.84 0.86 7.38
N PRO A 87 -4.39 2.10 7.12
CA PRO A 87 -3.03 2.36 6.66
C PRO A 87 -2.03 2.20 7.81
N GLU A 88 -0.84 1.71 7.49
CA GLU A 88 0.30 1.67 8.39
C GLU A 88 1.50 2.39 7.79
N ILE A 89 2.10 3.26 8.61
CA ILE A 89 3.43 3.81 8.44
C ILE A 89 4.23 3.28 9.64
N ASP A 90 5.19 2.40 9.40
CA ASP A 90 5.96 1.73 10.46
C ASP A 90 7.03 2.67 11.04
N LEU A 91 7.14 2.69 12.37
CA LEU A 91 7.95 3.62 13.15
C LEU A 91 8.25 3.02 14.54
N PRO A 92 9.45 3.22 15.13
CA PRO A 92 10.63 3.90 14.58
C PRO A 92 11.61 2.95 13.85
N GLY A 93 11.32 1.65 13.81
CA GLY A 93 12.04 0.67 13.00
C GLY A 93 11.42 0.55 11.61
N HIS A 94 12.07 -0.21 10.72
CA HIS A 94 11.58 -0.37 9.35
C HIS A 94 11.42 0.95 8.58
N THR A 95 12.39 1.86 8.75
CA THR A 95 12.36 3.23 8.21
C THR A 95 13.56 3.54 7.32
N HIS A 96 14.15 2.56 6.63
CA HIS A 96 15.32 2.81 5.76
C HIS A 96 14.97 3.55 4.46
N ALA A 97 13.80 3.31 3.87
CA ALA A 97 13.36 3.90 2.61
C ALA A 97 13.30 5.44 2.65
#